data_AF-A0A8J8SY03-F1
#
_entry.id   AF-A0A8J8SY03-F1
#
_cell.length_a   1.000
_cell.length_b   1.000
_cell.length_c   1.000
_cell.angle_alpha   90.00
_cell.angle_beta   90.00
_cell.angle_gamma   90.00
#
_symmetry.space_group_name_H-M   'P 1'
#
loop_
_entity.id
_entity.type
_entity.pdbx_description
1 polymer ?
#
loop_
_entity_poly.entity_id
_entity_poly.type
_entity_poly.pdbx_seq_one_letter_code
_entity_poly.pdbx_strand_id
1 'polypeptide(L)'
;MRAKRMMNPHKSLGLPAFLTPNGGKCSGLMTWENVAASLVSENKVLCHPASVDSAETCADKEDHVSMGGFAARKAVTISENVTRIITVELMTACHALQHRFKAAQEQGTEFSIAHPGLQAVYEHVKQISPMLGMKDRYTVPEFNKIHEYVQSGQMWNTVLEQHEGFVSQWNSQTHKKHATQKY
;
A
#
# COMPACT_ATOMS: atom_id res chain seq x y z
N MET A 1 -0.92 5.71 10.36
CA MET A 1 -0.38 4.84 9.29
C MET A 1 0.54 3.79 9.90
N ARG A 2 0.51 2.53 9.44
CA ARG A 2 1.35 1.44 9.98
C ARG A 2 2.83 1.63 9.64
N ALA A 3 3.16 2.17 8.47
CA ALA A 3 4.53 2.52 8.08
C ALA A 3 5.26 3.38 9.12
N LYS A 4 4.61 4.46 9.61
CA LYS A 4 5.12 5.31 10.69
C LYS A 4 5.54 4.54 11.94
N ARG A 5 4.79 3.48 12.31
CA ARG A 5 5.11 2.67 13.49
C ARG A 5 6.44 1.93 13.30
N MET A 6 6.72 1.44 12.09
CA MET A 6 7.94 0.72 11.77
C MET A 6 9.17 1.64 11.71
N MET A 7 8.99 2.88 11.26
CA MET A 7 10.07 3.87 11.18
C MET A 7 10.38 4.56 12.52
N ASN A 8 9.48 4.50 13.48
CA ASN A 8 9.66 5.14 14.78
C ASN A 8 10.34 4.17 15.78
N PRO A 9 11.57 4.47 16.25
CA PRO A 9 12.34 3.55 17.11
C PRO A 9 11.65 3.24 18.43
N HIS A 10 10.81 4.15 18.96
CA HIS A 10 10.07 3.94 20.21
C HIS A 10 8.83 3.06 20.04
N LYS A 11 8.37 2.82 18.80
CA LYS A 11 7.13 2.06 18.51
C LYS A 11 7.37 0.82 17.65
N SER A 12 8.59 0.67 17.15
CA SER A 12 9.00 -0.34 16.19
C SER A 12 9.57 -1.62 16.82
N LEU A 13 9.61 -1.71 18.16
CA LEU A 13 10.14 -2.86 18.93
C LEU A 13 11.61 -3.16 18.60
N GLY A 14 12.49 -2.15 18.63
CA GLY A 14 13.93 -2.33 18.44
C GLY A 14 14.42 -2.22 16.99
N LEU A 15 13.63 -1.68 16.07
CA LEU A 15 14.14 -1.31 14.74
C LEU A 15 14.82 0.07 14.78
N PRO A 16 15.87 0.30 13.97
CA PRO A 16 16.52 1.59 13.89
C PRO A 16 15.57 2.66 13.31
N ALA A 17 15.81 3.92 13.68
CA ALA A 17 15.03 5.05 13.18
C ALA A 17 15.05 5.10 11.65
N PHE A 18 13.87 5.27 11.04
CA PHE A 18 13.66 5.32 9.58
C PHE A 18 14.27 4.14 8.79
N LEU A 19 14.52 3.01 9.47
CA LEU A 19 15.09 1.79 8.91
C LEU A 19 16.47 1.97 8.24
N THR A 20 17.27 2.94 8.71
CA THR A 20 18.67 3.12 8.29
C THR A 20 19.66 2.63 9.35
N PRO A 21 20.76 1.96 8.98
CA PRO A 21 21.80 1.57 9.94
C PRO A 21 22.61 2.76 10.48
N ASN A 22 22.57 3.93 9.82
CA ASN A 22 23.38 5.10 10.16
C ASN A 22 22.51 6.32 10.50
N GLY A 23 21.70 6.19 11.55
CA GLY A 23 20.84 7.26 12.05
C GLY A 23 21.62 8.53 12.40
N GLY A 24 21.06 9.70 12.06
CA GLY A 24 21.66 11.01 12.30
C GLY A 24 22.49 11.55 11.14
N LYS A 25 23.05 10.68 10.28
CA LYS A 25 23.69 11.07 9.01
C LYS A 25 22.86 10.70 7.79
N CYS A 26 22.04 9.66 7.91
CA CYS A 26 21.14 9.19 6.88
C CYS A 26 19.68 9.38 7.30
N SER A 27 18.84 9.72 6.35
CA SER A 27 17.39 9.89 6.52
C SER A 27 16.62 8.59 6.28
N GLY A 28 17.23 7.59 5.65
CA GLY A 28 16.58 6.31 5.38
C GLY A 28 15.28 6.48 4.61
N LEU A 29 14.19 5.92 5.13
CA LEU A 29 12.86 6.02 4.51
C LEU A 29 12.02 7.22 4.99
N MET A 30 12.58 8.16 5.74
CA MET A 30 11.83 9.31 6.29
C MET A 30 11.02 10.05 5.23
N THR A 31 11.60 10.30 4.06
CA THR A 31 10.93 11.01 2.96
C THR A 31 9.67 10.29 2.48
N TRP A 32 9.69 8.95 2.45
CA TRP A 32 8.54 8.16 2.03
C TRP A 32 7.39 8.22 3.04
N GLU A 33 7.67 8.37 4.34
CA GLU A 33 6.64 8.66 5.33
C GLU A 33 5.93 9.99 5.03
N ASN A 34 6.69 11.03 4.71
CA ASN A 34 6.14 12.34 4.37
C ASN A 34 5.29 12.29 3.10
N VAL A 35 5.76 11.57 2.06
CA VAL A 35 4.99 11.35 0.82
C VAL A 35 3.68 10.61 1.11
N ALA A 36 3.71 9.54 1.90
CA ALA A 36 2.47 8.84 2.23
C ALA A 36 1.52 9.72 3.05
N ALA A 37 2.04 10.52 3.99
CA ALA A 37 1.25 11.44 4.78
C ALA A 37 0.60 12.55 3.94
N SER A 38 1.30 13.09 2.93
CA SER A 38 0.75 14.11 2.04
C SER A 38 -0.40 13.55 1.20
N LEU A 39 -0.24 12.35 0.64
CA LEU A 39 -1.29 11.65 -0.12
C LEU A 39 -2.53 11.37 0.75
N VAL A 40 -2.33 10.93 2.01
CA VAL A 40 -3.44 10.77 2.97
C VAL A 40 -4.13 12.10 3.23
N SER A 41 -3.39 13.20 3.34
CA SER A 41 -3.96 14.53 3.58
C SER A 41 -4.78 15.03 2.39
N GLU A 42 -4.29 14.86 1.17
CA GLU A 42 -5.00 15.21 -0.06
C GLU A 42 -6.31 14.42 -0.19
N ASN A 43 -6.26 13.12 0.08
CA ASN A 43 -7.45 12.26 0.05
C ASN A 43 -8.56 12.73 1.01
N LYS A 44 -8.23 13.38 2.14
CA LYS A 44 -9.24 13.91 3.07
C LYS A 44 -10.11 14.99 2.41
N VAL A 45 -9.52 15.83 1.56
CA VAL A 45 -10.27 16.85 0.81
C VAL A 45 -11.13 16.18 -0.26
N LEU A 46 -10.56 15.23 -1.01
CA LEU A 46 -11.28 14.48 -2.05
C LEU A 46 -12.43 13.61 -1.51
N CYS A 47 -12.42 13.29 -0.22
CA CYS A 47 -13.51 12.55 0.43
C CYS A 47 -14.81 13.35 0.55
N HIS A 48 -14.81 14.69 0.37
CA HIS A 48 -16.06 15.45 0.37
C HIS A 48 -17.01 14.91 -0.71
N PRO A 49 -18.27 14.54 -0.37
CA PRO A 49 -19.15 13.87 -1.31
C PRO A 49 -19.58 14.85 -2.41
N ALA A 50 -19.21 14.57 -3.66
CA ALA A 50 -19.62 15.43 -4.77
C ALA A 50 -21.12 15.34 -5.07
N SER A 51 -21.75 14.22 -4.70
CA SER A 51 -23.16 13.92 -4.99
C SER A 51 -24.16 14.57 -4.03
N VAL A 52 -23.70 15.37 -3.06
CA VAL A 52 -24.60 16.17 -2.20
C VAL A 52 -24.93 17.52 -2.82
N ASP A 53 -24.30 17.85 -3.94
CA ASP A 53 -24.54 19.06 -4.71
C ASP A 53 -25.45 18.77 -5.92
N SER A 54 -26.28 19.74 -6.27
CA SER A 54 -27.15 19.73 -7.44
C SER A 54 -27.30 21.16 -7.94
N ALA A 55 -26.90 21.39 -9.19
CA ALA A 55 -27.12 22.65 -9.89
C ALA A 55 -28.21 22.42 -10.91
N GLU A 56 -29.30 23.18 -10.80
CA GLU A 56 -30.42 23.12 -11.74
C GLU A 56 -29.92 23.43 -13.15
N THR A 57 -30.37 22.64 -14.13
CA THR A 57 -30.05 22.88 -15.54
C THR A 57 -31.30 22.83 -16.41
N CYS A 58 -31.17 23.28 -17.65
CA CYS A 58 -32.25 23.25 -18.65
C CYS A 58 -33.52 24.02 -18.24
N ALA A 59 -33.39 25.18 -17.60
CA ALA A 59 -34.52 26.05 -17.20
C ALA A 59 -35.61 25.26 -16.44
N ASP A 60 -35.22 24.67 -15.31
CA ASP A 60 -36.07 23.93 -14.38
C ASP A 60 -36.63 22.60 -14.93
N LYS A 61 -36.04 22.05 -15.99
CA LYS A 61 -36.36 20.70 -16.50
C LYS A 61 -35.54 19.61 -15.82
N GLU A 62 -34.31 19.92 -15.41
CA GLU A 62 -33.45 19.05 -14.62
C GLU A 62 -33.19 19.75 -13.29
N ASP A 63 -34.16 19.67 -12.40
CA ASP A 63 -34.16 20.29 -11.06
C ASP A 63 -33.30 19.50 -10.05
N HIS A 64 -32.94 18.25 -10.37
CA HIS A 64 -32.05 17.43 -9.54
C HIS A 64 -31.05 16.64 -10.38
N VAL A 65 -29.75 16.89 -10.16
CA VAL A 65 -28.65 16.19 -10.84
C VAL A 65 -27.67 15.58 -9.84
N SER A 66 -26.97 14.51 -10.25
CA SER A 66 -26.16 13.69 -9.34
C SER A 66 -24.73 14.21 -9.08
N MET A 67 -24.25 15.13 -9.92
CA MET A 67 -22.83 15.55 -9.98
C MET A 67 -21.84 14.36 -10.06
N GLY A 68 -22.30 13.22 -10.59
CA GLY A 68 -21.58 11.95 -10.58
C GLY A 68 -20.26 11.95 -11.36
N GLY A 69 -20.09 12.84 -12.34
CA GLY A 69 -18.87 12.95 -13.12
C GLY A 69 -17.64 13.37 -12.28
N PHE A 70 -17.81 14.26 -11.30
CA PHE A 70 -16.71 14.58 -10.38
C PHE A 70 -16.55 13.51 -9.30
N ALA A 71 -17.65 12.87 -8.87
CA ALA A 71 -17.61 11.74 -7.95
C ALA A 71 -16.79 10.56 -8.48
N ALA A 72 -16.91 10.22 -9.77
CA ALA A 72 -16.13 9.17 -10.41
C ALA A 72 -14.64 9.55 -10.50
N ARG A 73 -14.32 10.77 -10.94
CA ARG A 73 -12.92 11.24 -11.08
C ARG A 73 -12.18 11.26 -9.75
N LYS A 74 -12.78 11.81 -8.69
CA LYS A 74 -12.15 11.83 -7.36
C LYS A 74 -11.93 10.42 -6.81
N ALA A 75 -12.82 9.47 -7.10
CA ALA A 75 -12.68 8.08 -6.68
C ALA A 75 -11.46 7.41 -7.32
N VAL A 76 -11.23 7.65 -8.62
CA VAL A 76 -10.02 7.17 -9.32
C VAL A 76 -8.76 7.76 -8.69
N THR A 77 -8.71 9.07 -8.48
CA THR A 77 -7.55 9.74 -7.84
C THR A 77 -7.26 9.20 -6.44
N ILE A 78 -8.30 9.02 -5.61
CA ILE A 78 -8.14 8.41 -4.28
C ILE A 78 -7.57 7.00 -4.40
N SER A 79 -8.06 6.19 -5.33
CA SER A 79 -7.57 4.82 -5.54
C SER A 79 -6.08 4.78 -5.93
N GLU A 80 -5.65 5.67 -6.83
CA GLU A 80 -4.25 5.81 -7.22
C GLU A 80 -3.37 6.22 -6.03
N ASN A 81 -3.82 7.21 -5.24
CA ASN A 81 -3.13 7.66 -4.03
C ASN A 81 -3.02 6.54 -2.99
N VAL A 82 -4.09 5.78 -2.76
CA VAL A 82 -4.09 4.62 -1.85
C VAL A 82 -3.12 3.55 -2.33
N THR A 83 -3.05 3.28 -3.63
CA THR A 83 -2.10 2.31 -4.20
C THR A 83 -0.65 2.72 -3.91
N ARG A 84 -0.32 4.01 -4.04
CA ARG A 84 1.01 4.56 -3.67
C ARG A 84 1.28 4.46 -2.17
N ILE A 85 0.30 4.75 -1.32
CA ILE A 85 0.41 4.62 0.15
C ILE A 85 0.69 3.16 0.55
N ILE A 86 -0.01 2.20 -0.06
CA ILE A 86 0.21 0.76 0.15
C ILE A 86 1.62 0.36 -0.32
N THR A 87 2.08 0.91 -1.45
CA THR A 87 3.44 0.68 -1.98
C THR A 87 4.50 1.13 -0.97
N VAL A 88 4.35 2.34 -0.38
CA VAL A 88 5.24 2.83 0.68
C VAL A 88 5.23 1.89 1.88
N GLU A 89 4.04 1.44 2.30
CA GLU A 89 3.90 0.54 3.44
C GLU A 89 4.58 -0.81 3.21
N LEU A 90 4.41 -1.39 2.01
CA LEU A 90 5.04 -2.65 1.61
C LEU A 90 6.56 -2.54 1.58
N MET A 91 7.11 -1.48 0.96
CA MET A 91 8.55 -1.22 0.94
C MET A 91 9.10 -1.07 2.37
N THR A 92 8.41 -0.30 3.22
CA THR A 92 8.79 -0.11 4.63
C THR A 92 8.76 -1.42 5.40
N ALA A 93 7.72 -2.25 5.22
CA ALA A 93 7.61 -3.55 5.87
C ALA A 93 8.74 -4.49 5.45
N CYS A 94 9.11 -4.50 4.17
CA CYS A 94 10.20 -5.34 3.67
C CYS A 94 11.57 -4.88 4.21
N HIS A 95 11.84 -3.57 4.31
CA HIS A 95 13.06 -3.09 4.98
C HIS A 95 13.06 -3.42 6.48
N ALA A 96 11.91 -3.32 7.15
CA ALA A 96 11.79 -3.70 8.55
C ALA A 96 12.09 -5.19 8.76
N LEU A 97 11.54 -6.06 7.91
CA LEU A 97 11.83 -7.50 7.91
C LEU A 97 13.31 -7.78 7.66
N GLN A 98 13.95 -7.09 6.72
CA GLN A 98 15.39 -7.25 6.50
C GLN A 98 16.23 -6.96 7.75
N HIS A 99 15.88 -5.92 8.53
CA HIS A 99 16.50 -5.65 9.83
C HIS A 99 16.24 -6.76 10.85
N ARG A 100 15.03 -7.35 10.87
CA ARG A 100 14.71 -8.48 11.75
C ARG A 100 15.51 -9.73 11.41
N PHE A 101 15.57 -10.11 10.14
CA PHE A 101 16.38 -11.24 9.67
C PHE A 101 17.85 -11.04 10.02
N LYS A 102 18.39 -9.83 9.82
CA LYS A 102 19.77 -9.52 10.19
C LYS A 102 20.00 -9.64 11.70
N ALA A 103 19.13 -9.07 12.52
CA ALA A 103 19.24 -9.14 13.98
C ALA A 103 19.14 -10.59 14.50
N ALA A 104 18.26 -11.41 13.93
CA ALA A 104 18.12 -12.81 14.28
C ALA A 104 19.40 -13.60 13.94
N GLN A 105 19.97 -13.36 12.75
CA GLN A 105 21.24 -13.96 12.34
C GLN A 105 22.41 -13.57 13.26
N GLU A 106 22.50 -12.29 13.66
CA GLU A 106 23.53 -11.81 14.59
C GLU A 106 23.38 -12.40 16.01
N GLN A 107 22.15 -12.71 16.42
CA GLN A 107 21.84 -13.30 17.73
C GLN A 107 21.83 -14.84 17.72
N GLY A 108 21.98 -15.47 16.55
CA GLY A 108 21.85 -16.92 16.40
C GLY A 108 20.44 -17.45 16.69
N THR A 109 19.41 -16.63 16.49
CA THR A 109 17.99 -17.01 16.69
C THR A 109 17.30 -17.27 15.36
N GLU A 110 16.24 -18.08 15.39
CA GLU A 110 15.40 -18.34 14.22
C GLU A 110 14.37 -17.21 14.04
N PHE A 111 14.26 -16.71 12.80
CA PHE A 111 13.22 -15.76 12.41
C PHE A 111 12.71 -16.15 11.02
N SER A 112 11.40 -16.33 10.89
CA SER A 112 10.76 -16.75 9.65
C SER A 112 9.41 -16.04 9.45
N ILE A 113 8.97 -15.95 8.19
CA ILE A 113 7.64 -15.44 7.86
C ILE A 113 6.69 -16.64 7.75
N ALA A 114 5.68 -16.68 8.61
CA ALA A 114 4.81 -17.86 8.74
C ALA A 114 3.99 -18.18 7.47
N HIS A 115 3.55 -17.17 6.72
CA HIS A 115 2.68 -17.36 5.56
C HIS A 115 3.52 -17.43 4.26
N PRO A 116 3.43 -18.51 3.46
CA PRO A 116 4.24 -18.71 2.26
C PRO A 116 4.02 -17.59 1.21
N GLY A 117 2.79 -17.15 1.02
CA GLY A 117 2.50 -15.99 0.15
C GLY A 117 3.16 -14.69 0.62
N LEU A 118 3.28 -14.46 1.93
CA LEU A 118 3.97 -13.26 2.45
C LEU A 118 5.49 -13.40 2.32
N GLN A 119 6.02 -14.62 2.51
CA GLN A 119 7.42 -14.93 2.25
C GLN A 119 7.78 -14.66 0.79
N ALA A 120 6.96 -15.12 -0.16
CA ALA A 120 7.17 -14.90 -1.60
C ALA A 120 7.13 -13.40 -1.97
N VAL A 121 6.17 -12.65 -1.44
CA VAL A 121 6.11 -11.18 -1.62
C VAL A 121 7.35 -10.51 -1.02
N TYR A 122 7.76 -10.90 0.18
CA TYR A 122 8.96 -10.37 0.82
C TYR A 122 10.21 -10.62 -0.02
N GLU A 123 10.41 -11.84 -0.52
CA GLU A 123 11.55 -12.20 -1.36
C GLU A 123 11.59 -11.39 -2.65
N HIS A 124 10.44 -11.25 -3.32
CA HIS A 124 10.33 -10.44 -4.53
C HIS A 124 10.69 -8.97 -4.27
N VAL A 125 10.08 -8.35 -3.24
CA VAL A 125 10.33 -6.95 -2.91
C VAL A 125 11.76 -6.74 -2.41
N LYS A 126 12.35 -7.69 -1.68
CA LYS A 126 13.74 -7.64 -1.22
C LYS A 126 14.73 -7.60 -2.40
N GLN A 127 14.45 -8.32 -3.49
CA GLN A 127 15.28 -8.26 -4.70
C GLN A 127 15.22 -6.87 -5.37
N ILE A 128 14.06 -6.22 -5.35
CA ILE A 128 13.86 -4.88 -5.92
C ILE A 128 14.46 -3.79 -5.02
N SER A 129 14.20 -3.88 -3.72
CA SER A 129 14.61 -2.90 -2.70
C SER A 129 15.37 -3.58 -1.55
N PRO A 130 16.68 -3.84 -1.75
CA PRO A 130 17.52 -4.42 -0.71
C PRO A 130 17.73 -3.42 0.43
N MET A 131 18.24 -3.91 1.56
CA MET A 131 18.45 -3.12 2.78
C MET A 131 19.29 -1.87 2.47
N LEU A 132 18.97 -0.76 3.14
CA LEU A 132 19.77 0.46 3.02
C LEU A 132 21.16 0.26 3.62
N GLY A 133 22.17 0.79 2.95
CA GLY A 133 23.56 0.74 3.40
C GLY A 133 23.89 1.86 4.38
N MET A 134 25.19 2.09 4.60
CA MET A 134 25.69 3.16 5.48
C MET A 134 25.50 4.58 4.92
N LYS A 135 25.08 4.70 3.66
CA LYS A 135 24.76 5.94 2.96
C LYS A 135 23.38 5.81 2.32
N ASP A 136 22.63 6.91 2.30
CA ASP A 136 21.37 7.00 1.57
C ASP A 136 21.60 6.82 0.06
N ARG A 137 20.57 6.33 -0.63
CA ARG A 137 20.54 6.19 -2.08
C ARG A 137 19.19 6.64 -2.63
N TYR A 138 19.16 6.91 -3.93
CA TYR A 138 17.94 7.29 -4.63
C TYR A 138 17.00 6.09 -4.79
N THR A 139 15.90 6.05 -4.04
CA THR A 139 14.99 4.89 -3.93
C THR A 139 13.73 4.99 -4.80
N VAL A 140 13.55 6.08 -5.55
CA VAL A 140 12.39 6.23 -6.46
C VAL A 140 12.31 5.12 -7.52
N PRO A 141 13.41 4.65 -8.16
CA PRO A 141 13.33 3.55 -9.12
C PRO A 141 12.88 2.24 -8.48
N GLU A 142 13.25 2.01 -7.22
CA GLU A 142 12.81 0.85 -6.43
C GLU A 142 11.31 0.97 -6.11
N PHE A 143 10.88 2.14 -5.66
CA PHE A 143 9.46 2.43 -5.41
C PHE A 143 8.62 2.21 -6.66
N ASN A 144 9.03 2.72 -7.83
CA ASN A 144 8.26 2.58 -9.06
C ASN A 144 8.07 1.11 -9.46
N LYS A 145 9.10 0.28 -9.30
CA LYS A 145 9.01 -1.18 -9.56
C LYS A 145 8.07 -1.88 -8.59
N ILE A 146 8.14 -1.55 -7.30
CA ILE A 146 7.20 -2.10 -6.30
C ILE A 146 5.78 -1.62 -6.60
N HIS A 147 5.62 -0.36 -7.02
CA HIS A 147 4.32 0.21 -7.37
C HIS A 147 3.70 -0.53 -8.55
N GLU A 148 4.48 -0.80 -9.59
CA GLU A 148 4.06 -1.60 -10.74
C GLU A 148 3.66 -3.02 -10.34
N TYR A 149 4.43 -3.67 -9.46
CA TYR A 149 4.12 -5.00 -8.93
C TYR A 149 2.78 -5.04 -8.17
N VAL A 150 2.45 -3.97 -7.43
CA VAL A 150 1.15 -3.82 -6.75
C VAL A 150 0.04 -3.50 -7.76
N GLN A 151 0.24 -2.52 -8.63
CA GLN A 151 -0.77 -1.99 -9.54
C GLN A 151 -1.18 -3.00 -10.63
N SER A 152 -0.24 -3.80 -11.11
CA SER A 152 -0.50 -4.85 -12.11
C SER A 152 -1.28 -6.06 -11.56
N GLY A 153 -1.48 -6.14 -10.24
CA GLY A 153 -2.07 -7.30 -9.59
C GLY A 153 -1.13 -8.50 -9.44
N GLN A 154 0.13 -8.39 -9.85
CA GLN A 154 1.12 -9.47 -9.69
C GLN A 154 1.37 -9.84 -8.22
N MET A 155 1.39 -8.86 -7.32
CA MET A 155 1.46 -9.11 -5.87
C MET A 155 0.29 -9.98 -5.39
N TRP A 156 -0.91 -9.72 -5.90
CA TRP A 156 -2.09 -10.48 -5.55
C TRP A 156 -1.99 -11.93 -6.03
N ASN A 157 -1.56 -12.12 -7.29
CA ASN A 157 -1.35 -13.45 -7.85
C ASN A 157 -0.29 -14.24 -7.08
N THR A 158 0.80 -13.59 -6.67
CA THR A 158 1.87 -14.21 -5.86
C THR A 158 1.32 -14.78 -4.54
N VAL A 159 0.40 -14.07 -3.89
CA VAL A 159 -0.24 -14.55 -2.66
C VAL A 159 -1.27 -15.65 -2.96
N LEU A 160 -2.04 -15.52 -4.05
CA LEU A 160 -3.07 -16.48 -4.42
C LEU A 160 -2.53 -17.85 -4.81
N GLU A 161 -1.41 -17.91 -5.55
CA GLU A 161 -0.76 -19.16 -5.92
C GLU A 161 -0.38 -20.01 -4.71
N GLN A 162 -0.10 -19.35 -3.58
CA GLN A 162 0.26 -19.99 -2.31
C GLN A 162 -0.97 -20.34 -1.44
N HIS A 163 -2.18 -20.07 -1.93
CA HIS A 163 -3.42 -20.21 -1.17
C HIS A 163 -4.48 -20.97 -1.98
N GLU A 164 -4.29 -22.28 -2.17
CA GLU A 164 -5.19 -23.16 -2.96
C GLU A 164 -6.67 -23.15 -2.51
N GLY A 165 -7.00 -22.66 -1.31
CA GLY A 165 -8.37 -22.62 -0.79
C GLY A 165 -9.18 -21.33 -1.00
N PHE A 166 -8.55 -20.15 -1.13
CA PHE A 166 -9.27 -18.86 -0.98
C PHE A 166 -9.97 -18.41 -2.27
N VAL A 167 -9.38 -18.70 -3.42
CA VAL A 167 -9.91 -18.32 -4.74
C VAL A 167 -11.28 -18.97 -5.01
N SER A 168 -11.46 -20.22 -4.58
CA SER A 168 -12.74 -20.93 -4.70
C SER A 168 -13.89 -20.20 -4.00
N GLN A 169 -13.61 -19.59 -2.85
CA GLN A 169 -14.58 -18.90 -2.02
C GLN A 169 -14.91 -17.50 -2.58
N TRP A 170 -13.91 -16.75 -3.05
CA TRP A 170 -14.12 -15.46 -3.72
C TRP A 170 -14.93 -15.61 -5.02
N ASN A 171 -14.53 -16.51 -5.91
CA ASN A 171 -15.20 -16.70 -7.20
C ASN A 171 -16.66 -17.16 -7.01
N SER A 172 -16.97 -17.90 -5.94
CA SER A 172 -18.35 -18.27 -5.61
C SER A 172 -19.24 -17.07 -5.21
N GLN A 173 -18.64 -15.98 -4.71
CA GLN A 173 -19.35 -14.77 -4.29
C GLN A 173 -19.58 -13.78 -5.45
N THR A 174 -18.71 -13.76 -6.46
CA THR A 174 -18.85 -12.88 -7.64
C THR A 174 -19.91 -13.40 -8.61
N HIS A 175 -20.09 -14.72 -8.75
CA HIS A 175 -21.11 -15.30 -9.63
C HIS A 175 -22.54 -15.32 -9.05
N LYS A 176 -22.73 -15.10 -7.75
CA LYS A 176 -24.07 -15.19 -7.11
C LYS A 176 -24.96 -13.94 -7.25
N LYS A 177 -24.54 -12.87 -7.94
CA LYS A 177 -25.30 -11.60 -8.02
C LYS A 177 -26.01 -11.30 -9.36
N HIS A 178 -25.98 -12.21 -10.34
CA HIS A 178 -26.64 -11.98 -11.64
C HIS A 178 -27.81 -12.93 -11.98
N ALA A 179 -28.25 -13.77 -11.04
CA ALA A 179 -29.25 -14.82 -11.34
C ALA A 179 -30.66 -14.62 -10.74
N THR A 180 -30.96 -13.55 -10.00
CA THR A 180 -32.31 -13.38 -9.40
C THR A 180 -32.77 -11.93 -9.39
N GLN A 181 -33.21 -11.44 -10.55
CA GLN A 181 -34.25 -10.41 -10.63
C GLN A 181 -34.94 -10.48 -12.01
N LYS A 182 -35.75 -11.53 -12.19
CA LYS A 182 -36.89 -11.53 -13.12
C LYS A 182 -38.12 -11.92 -12.30
N TYR A 183 -38.87 -10.91 -11.89
CA TYR A 183 -40.29 -11.02 -11.61
C TYR A 183 -40.97 -9.97 -12.49
#